data_AF-L1JK13-F1
#
_entry.id   AF-L1JK13-F1
#
_cell.length_a   1.000
_cell.length_b   1.000
_cell.length_c   1.000
_cell.angle_alpha   90.00
_cell.angle_beta   90.00
_cell.angle_gamma   90.00
#
_symmetry.space_group_name_H-M   'P 1'
#
loop_
_entity.id
_entity.type
_entity.pdbx_description
1 polymer ?
#
loop_
_entity_poly.entity_id
_entity_poly.type
_entity_poly.pdbx_seq_one_letter_code
_entity_poly.pdbx_strand_id
1 'polypeptide(L)'
;MEHVEGSLETALSRDKTASPPSPSEAEKDEEMVEDSFDEDVLGPVEDNIERVSCHELSTQDFIERFEIPCKPCVITGLLDRWPAKHKWSFQYFAEKYGAARFKCGEDDDGYKVKLRLDYFVHYLKNGAKLDDSPLYVFDADFGDDGKITKPMLDDFTIPIYFREDLYQYAGEEKRPPYRWVLLGPKRSGSSMHIDPLATSAWNAVLSGRKRWVLFPPGTAKSLVKPERWMAKKDREAIDWFLYHYKQNFVSTTSFPAVWLDSTTSRTKLSRRWLRELRTVRPDLYEIAQKLAGEGDGRLTAEQHLEMILAERKAKKEEKRKRKKQRKEEKKNKDRT
;
A
#
# COMPACT_ATOMS: atom_id res chain seq x y z
N MET A 1 -49.22 6.32 72.70
CA MET A 1 -47.89 5.82 73.13
C MET A 1 -47.06 5.75 71.86
N GLU A 2 -46.52 6.93 71.50
CA GLU A 2 -45.08 7.29 71.51
C GLU A 2 -44.50 7.01 70.11
N HIS A 3 -44.40 8.04 69.24
CA HIS A 3 -43.24 8.93 69.04
C HIS A 3 -41.95 8.13 68.81
N VAL A 4 -41.24 8.27 67.69
CA VAL A 4 -40.36 9.39 67.27
C VAL A 4 -40.24 9.35 65.72
N GLU A 5 -40.64 10.35 64.91
CA GLU A 5 -40.08 11.69 64.59
C GLU A 5 -38.71 11.75 63.87
N GLY A 6 -38.64 12.56 62.79
CA GLY A 6 -37.42 12.95 62.06
C GLY A 6 -37.59 12.90 60.53
N SER A 7 -38.52 13.64 59.94
CA SER A 7 -38.39 15.03 59.42
C SER A 7 -37.67 15.16 58.07
N LEU A 8 -38.49 15.47 57.06
CA LEU A 8 -38.15 16.12 55.80
C LEU A 8 -37.81 17.60 56.06
N GLU A 9 -36.76 18.09 55.39
CA GLU A 9 -36.48 19.44 54.86
C GLU A 9 -34.96 19.57 54.84
N THR A 10 -34.29 19.89 53.73
CA THR A 10 -34.21 21.27 53.24
C THR A 10 -33.60 21.31 51.83
N ALA A 11 -34.00 22.33 51.08
CA ALA A 11 -33.18 23.10 50.15
C ALA A 11 -32.93 22.55 48.73
N LEU A 12 -33.87 22.91 47.85
CA LEU A 12 -33.52 23.55 46.58
C LEU A 12 -32.47 24.65 46.80
N SER A 13 -31.26 24.44 46.28
CA SER A 13 -30.30 25.51 46.00
C SER A 13 -29.48 25.07 44.79
N ARG A 14 -29.77 25.71 43.65
CA ARG A 14 -28.94 25.63 42.44
C ARG A 14 -27.64 26.33 42.75
N ASP A 15 -26.53 25.59 42.70
CA ASP A 15 -25.22 26.21 42.47
C ASP A 15 -24.71 25.80 41.09
N LYS A 16 -24.55 26.82 40.23
CA LYS A 16 -24.08 26.73 38.85
C LYS A 16 -22.60 27.12 38.82
N THR A 17 -21.73 26.37 39.49
CA THR A 17 -20.28 26.47 39.30
C THR A 17 -19.61 25.15 39.69
N ALA A 18 -19.73 24.13 38.84
CA ALA A 18 -18.87 22.96 38.90
C ALA A 18 -18.32 22.73 37.49
N SER A 19 -17.03 23.02 37.33
CA SER A 19 -16.25 22.74 36.12
C SER A 19 -16.31 21.23 35.81
N PRO A 20 -16.29 20.84 34.52
CA PRO A 20 -16.32 19.43 34.14
C PRO A 20 -15.09 18.71 34.73
N PRO A 21 -15.21 17.41 35.08
CA PRO A 21 -14.09 16.63 35.59
C PRO A 21 -12.95 16.65 34.56
N SER A 22 -11.75 16.96 35.04
CA SER A 22 -10.52 16.86 34.26
C SER A 22 -10.38 15.46 33.66
N PRO A 23 -9.88 15.32 32.42
CA PRO A 23 -9.71 14.01 31.80
C PRO A 23 -8.85 13.12 32.72
N SER A 24 -9.41 11.99 33.11
CA SER A 24 -8.70 10.92 33.81
C SER A 24 -7.49 10.48 33.00
N GLU A 25 -6.47 9.97 33.69
CA GLU A 25 -5.15 9.48 33.23
C GLU A 25 -5.16 8.31 32.21
N ALA A 26 -6.16 8.26 31.32
CA ALA A 26 -6.32 7.32 30.22
C ALA A 26 -5.88 7.91 28.85
N GLU A 27 -5.49 9.18 28.81
CA GLU A 27 -4.84 9.84 27.65
C GLU A 27 -3.33 9.93 27.88
N LYS A 28 -2.67 8.79 28.14
CA LYS A 28 -1.23 8.71 27.88
C LYS A 28 -1.08 8.40 26.41
N ASP A 29 -0.79 9.48 25.66
CA ASP A 29 -0.36 9.50 24.28
C ASP A 29 0.41 8.21 23.92
N GLU A 30 -0.24 7.31 23.19
CA GLU A 30 0.49 6.52 22.21
C GLU A 30 0.99 7.54 21.20
N GLU A 31 2.21 8.00 21.41
CA GLU A 31 3.03 8.66 20.41
C GLU A 31 3.06 7.70 19.21
N MET A 32 2.08 7.87 18.32
CA MET A 32 2.04 7.24 17.01
C MET A 32 3.27 7.78 16.31
N VAL A 33 4.38 7.03 16.40
CA VAL A 33 5.53 7.24 15.54
C VAL A 33 4.97 7.41 14.15
N GLU A 34 5.08 8.63 13.64
CA GLU A 34 4.55 9.01 12.35
C GLU A 34 5.30 8.14 11.34
N ASP A 35 4.66 7.03 10.95
CA ASP A 35 5.24 6.06 10.03
C ASP A 35 5.37 6.75 8.67
N SER A 36 6.55 7.33 8.47
CA SER A 36 7.02 8.16 7.37
C SER A 36 7.27 7.35 6.11
N PHE A 37 6.91 6.06 6.06
CA PHE A 37 7.10 5.17 4.91
C PHE A 37 6.73 5.84 3.58
N ASP A 38 5.62 6.57 3.52
CA ASP A 38 5.20 7.26 2.28
C ASP A 38 6.20 8.36 1.84
N GLU A 39 6.71 9.18 2.78
CA GLU A 39 7.65 10.26 2.47
C GLU A 39 9.09 9.75 2.30
N ASP A 40 9.54 8.85 3.18
CA ASP A 40 10.89 8.32 3.19
C ASP A 40 11.14 7.31 2.05
N VAL A 41 10.13 6.49 1.73
CA VAL A 41 10.29 5.39 0.76
C VAL A 41 9.70 5.76 -0.59
N LEU A 42 8.54 6.40 -0.69
CA LEU A 42 7.92 6.70 -1.98
C LEU A 42 8.15 8.14 -2.45
N GLY A 43 8.62 9.02 -1.57
CA GLY A 43 8.77 10.44 -1.84
C GLY A 43 7.42 11.16 -2.02
N PRO A 44 7.44 12.50 -2.16
CA PRO A 44 6.23 13.30 -2.30
C PRO A 44 5.42 12.87 -3.54
N VAL A 45 4.11 13.04 -3.45
CA VAL A 45 3.20 12.82 -4.58
C VAL A 45 3.17 14.08 -5.44
N GLU A 46 3.49 13.93 -6.72
CA GLU A 46 3.24 14.97 -7.71
C GLU A 46 1.80 14.81 -8.23
N ASP A 47 0.88 15.64 -7.72
CA ASP A 47 -0.51 15.68 -8.18
C ASP A 47 -0.62 16.59 -9.40
N ASN A 48 -1.01 16.01 -10.53
CA ASN A 48 -1.23 16.71 -11.80
C ASN A 48 -2.63 16.48 -12.38
N ILE A 49 -3.58 15.99 -11.56
CA ILE A 49 -4.96 15.74 -11.99
C ILE A 49 -5.83 16.96 -11.70
N GLU A 50 -6.63 17.36 -12.68
CA GLU A 50 -7.57 18.49 -12.55
C GLU A 50 -8.59 18.22 -11.43
N ARG A 51 -8.73 19.20 -10.53
CA ARG A 51 -9.71 19.19 -9.43
C ARG A 51 -10.83 20.18 -9.74
N VAL A 52 -12.08 19.71 -9.67
CA VAL A 52 -13.27 20.54 -9.94
C VAL A 52 -14.30 20.38 -8.83
N SER A 53 -14.87 21.48 -8.36
CA SER A 53 -15.92 21.47 -7.34
C SER A 53 -17.23 20.91 -7.90
N CYS A 54 -17.92 20.07 -7.13
CA CYS A 54 -19.25 19.60 -7.51
C CYS A 54 -20.31 20.72 -7.54
N HIS A 55 -20.03 21.87 -6.94
CA HIS A 55 -20.91 23.04 -6.98
C HIS A 55 -20.81 23.83 -8.29
N GLU A 56 -19.78 23.58 -9.08
CA GLU A 56 -19.47 24.31 -10.32
C GLU A 56 -19.45 23.39 -11.55
N LEU A 57 -19.78 22.11 -11.37
CA LEU A 57 -19.73 21.10 -12.41
C LEU A 57 -21.13 20.54 -12.66
N SER A 58 -21.75 20.92 -13.77
CA SER A 58 -23.00 20.29 -14.20
C SER A 58 -22.75 18.89 -14.79
N THR A 59 -23.79 18.07 -14.90
CA THR A 59 -23.68 16.77 -15.58
C THR A 59 -23.22 16.93 -17.04
N GLN A 60 -23.73 17.94 -17.75
CA GLN A 60 -23.35 18.20 -19.14
C GLN A 60 -21.87 18.61 -19.25
N ASP A 61 -21.40 19.50 -18.38
CA ASP A 61 -19.99 19.91 -18.36
C ASP A 61 -19.07 18.75 -18.02
N PHE A 62 -19.49 17.86 -17.11
CA PHE A 62 -18.75 16.64 -16.79
C PHE A 62 -18.59 15.75 -18.02
N ILE A 63 -19.70 15.52 -18.74
CA ILE A 63 -19.72 14.69 -19.95
C ILE A 63 -18.77 15.25 -21.01
N GLU A 64 -18.89 16.55 -21.33
CA GLU A 64 -18.13 17.19 -22.39
C GLU A 64 -16.64 17.33 -22.07
N ARG A 65 -16.29 17.64 -20.81
CA ARG A 65 -14.91 17.93 -20.40
C ARG A 65 -14.11 16.70 -19.98
N PHE A 66 -14.77 15.66 -19.48
CA PHE A 66 -14.10 14.52 -18.85
C PHE A 66 -14.52 13.18 -19.42
N GLU A 67 -15.82 12.91 -19.54
CA GLU A 67 -16.30 11.59 -19.96
C GLU A 67 -16.02 11.30 -21.44
N ILE A 68 -16.51 12.14 -22.35
CA ILE A 68 -16.28 12.02 -23.81
C ILE A 68 -14.79 11.98 -24.16
N PRO A 69 -13.92 12.87 -23.64
CA PRO A 69 -12.50 12.83 -23.96
C PRO A 69 -11.72 11.75 -23.18
N CYS A 70 -12.37 10.92 -22.36
CA CYS A 70 -11.75 9.91 -21.49
C CYS A 70 -10.65 10.51 -20.59
N LYS A 71 -10.90 11.69 -20.03
CA LYS A 71 -9.94 12.45 -19.21
C LYS A 71 -10.24 12.26 -17.71
N PRO A 72 -9.29 11.75 -16.91
CA PRO A 72 -9.49 11.62 -15.47
C PRO A 72 -9.58 12.99 -14.78
N CYS A 73 -10.41 13.07 -13.75
CA CYS A 73 -10.53 14.25 -12.90
C CYS A 73 -10.82 13.87 -11.44
N VAL A 74 -10.63 14.83 -10.53
CA VAL A 74 -11.03 14.71 -9.13
C VAL A 74 -12.18 15.69 -8.87
N ILE A 75 -13.35 15.15 -8.48
CA ILE A 75 -14.51 15.97 -8.12
C ILE A 75 -14.56 16.16 -6.61
N THR A 76 -14.53 17.40 -6.14
CA THR A 76 -14.54 17.75 -4.71
C THR A 76 -15.94 18.11 -4.22
N GLY A 77 -16.18 18.05 -2.90
CA GLY A 77 -17.45 18.43 -2.25
C GLY A 77 -18.58 17.38 -2.30
N LEU A 78 -18.45 16.31 -3.11
CA LEU A 78 -19.50 15.28 -3.25
C LEU A 78 -19.83 14.53 -1.93
N LEU A 79 -18.81 14.31 -1.10
CA LEU A 79 -18.91 13.42 0.06
C LEU A 79 -19.47 14.13 1.30
N ASP A 80 -19.58 15.46 1.28
CA ASP A 80 -19.87 16.28 2.46
C ASP A 80 -21.25 15.98 3.08
N ARG A 81 -22.18 15.46 2.28
CA ARG A 81 -23.53 15.09 2.73
C ARG A 81 -23.70 13.61 3.02
N TRP A 82 -22.68 12.78 2.79
CA TRP A 82 -22.80 11.34 3.00
C TRP A 82 -22.65 11.02 4.49
N PRO A 83 -23.61 10.31 5.11
CA PRO A 83 -23.44 9.81 6.46
C PRO A 83 -22.14 9.02 6.64
N ALA A 84 -21.72 8.27 5.62
CA ALA A 84 -20.48 7.50 5.63
C ALA A 84 -19.24 8.34 5.99
N LYS A 85 -19.17 9.61 5.56
CA LYS A 85 -18.02 10.50 5.83
C LYS A 85 -17.77 10.70 7.33
N HIS A 86 -18.83 10.70 8.14
CA HIS A 86 -18.75 10.94 9.58
C HIS A 86 -18.92 9.67 10.42
N LYS A 87 -19.61 8.67 9.87
CA LYS A 87 -19.98 7.44 10.57
C LYS A 87 -18.93 6.34 10.41
N TRP A 88 -18.34 6.20 9.23
CA TRP A 88 -17.52 5.04 8.91
C TRP A 88 -16.11 5.20 9.49
N SER A 89 -15.83 4.38 10.50
CA SER A 89 -14.51 4.21 11.10
C SER A 89 -14.28 2.72 11.37
N PHE A 90 -13.02 2.29 11.52
CA PHE A 90 -12.73 0.88 11.87
C PHE A 90 -13.37 0.45 13.20
N GLN A 91 -13.50 1.38 14.16
CA GLN A 91 -14.21 1.12 15.40
C GLN A 91 -15.70 0.86 15.14
N TYR A 92 -16.38 1.78 14.44
CA TYR A 92 -17.80 1.62 14.09
C TYR A 92 -18.05 0.34 13.29
N PHE A 93 -17.16 0.01 12.36
CA PHE A 93 -17.23 -1.22 11.58
C PHE A 93 -17.12 -2.48 12.44
N ALA A 94 -16.17 -2.53 13.37
CA ALA A 94 -16.03 -3.66 14.30
C ALA A 94 -17.25 -3.81 15.22
N GLU A 95 -17.78 -2.70 15.73
CA GLU A 95 -18.94 -2.69 16.63
C GLU A 95 -20.24 -3.10 15.92
N LYS A 96 -20.53 -2.52 14.75
CA LYS A 96 -21.81 -2.74 14.08
C LYS A 96 -21.83 -3.92 13.11
N TYR A 97 -20.73 -4.14 12.39
CA TYR A 97 -20.64 -5.15 11.33
C TYR A 97 -19.58 -6.21 11.62
N GLY A 98 -19.07 -6.31 12.85
CA GLY A 98 -17.98 -7.21 13.21
C GLY A 98 -18.22 -8.69 12.89
N ALA A 99 -19.46 -9.17 12.99
CA ALA A 99 -19.81 -10.55 12.65
C ALA A 99 -19.90 -10.82 11.14
N ALA A 100 -20.04 -9.78 10.31
CA ALA A 100 -20.16 -9.92 8.86
C ALA A 100 -18.81 -10.34 8.25
N ARG A 101 -18.86 -11.14 7.19
CA ARG A 101 -17.68 -11.65 6.49
C ARG A 101 -17.45 -10.89 5.20
N PHE A 102 -16.30 -10.25 5.10
CA PHE A 102 -15.88 -9.49 3.91
C PHE A 102 -14.76 -10.23 3.18
N LYS A 103 -14.81 -10.21 1.86
CA LYS A 103 -13.76 -10.72 0.98
C LYS A 103 -12.49 -9.90 1.16
N CYS A 104 -11.38 -10.60 1.42
CA CYS A 104 -10.05 -10.01 1.55
C CYS A 104 -8.98 -10.74 0.72
N GLY A 105 -9.40 -11.62 -0.19
CA GLY A 105 -8.52 -12.37 -1.08
C GLY A 105 -9.26 -13.45 -1.87
N GLU A 106 -8.49 -14.24 -2.59
CA GLU A 106 -8.90 -15.43 -3.33
C GLU A 106 -7.85 -16.53 -3.10
N ASP A 107 -8.28 -17.80 -3.06
CA ASP A 107 -7.36 -18.93 -2.97
C ASP A 107 -6.88 -19.40 -4.36
N ASP A 108 -6.06 -20.45 -4.40
CA ASP A 108 -5.46 -20.98 -5.63
C ASP A 108 -6.50 -21.52 -6.64
N ASP A 109 -7.71 -21.84 -6.17
CA ASP A 109 -8.82 -22.33 -6.98
C ASP A 109 -9.84 -21.22 -7.33
N GLY A 110 -9.58 -19.98 -6.89
CA GLY A 110 -10.42 -18.81 -7.16
C GLY A 110 -11.62 -18.65 -6.23
N TYR A 111 -11.70 -19.42 -5.14
CA TYR A 111 -12.74 -19.21 -4.14
C TYR A 111 -12.46 -17.96 -3.31
N LYS A 112 -13.52 -17.22 -2.99
CA LYS A 112 -13.45 -16.00 -2.18
C LYS A 112 -12.93 -16.33 -0.78
N VAL A 113 -11.79 -15.78 -0.40
CA VAL A 113 -11.31 -15.80 0.99
C VAL A 113 -11.98 -14.65 1.73
N LYS A 114 -12.77 -14.98 2.77
CA LYS A 114 -13.49 -13.99 3.58
C LYS A 114 -13.08 -14.05 5.04
N LEU A 115 -12.98 -12.88 5.67
CA LEU A 115 -12.70 -12.71 7.10
C LEU A 115 -13.83 -11.94 7.79
N ARG A 116 -14.10 -12.24 9.06
CA ARG A 116 -14.99 -11.42 9.87
C ARG A 116 -14.41 -10.01 10.04
N LEU A 117 -15.25 -8.99 10.00
CA LEU A 117 -14.76 -7.62 10.02
C LEU A 117 -14.08 -7.25 11.35
N ASP A 118 -14.51 -7.83 12.48
CA ASP A 118 -13.85 -7.62 13.77
C ASP A 118 -12.42 -8.21 13.79
N TYR A 119 -12.22 -9.38 13.19
CA TYR A 119 -10.88 -9.97 13.02
C TYR A 119 -10.02 -9.17 12.05
N PHE A 120 -10.60 -8.61 10.99
CA PHE A 120 -9.87 -7.72 10.10
C PHE A 120 -9.40 -6.47 10.86
N VAL A 121 -10.28 -5.84 11.66
CA VAL A 121 -9.90 -4.69 12.50
C VAL A 121 -8.86 -5.06 13.55
N HIS A 122 -8.94 -6.25 14.14
CA HIS A 122 -7.89 -6.77 15.03
C HIS A 122 -6.55 -6.90 14.29
N TYR A 123 -6.55 -7.44 13.06
CA TYR A 123 -5.37 -7.53 12.22
C TYR A 123 -4.77 -6.15 11.90
N LEU A 124 -5.60 -5.15 11.57
CA LEU A 124 -5.13 -3.78 11.32
C LEU A 124 -4.35 -3.21 12.53
N LYS A 125 -4.81 -3.46 13.75
CA LYS A 125 -4.18 -2.96 14.98
C LYS A 125 -2.89 -3.69 15.35
N ASN A 126 -2.85 -5.01 15.11
CA ASN A 126 -1.82 -5.87 15.72
C ASN A 126 -0.81 -6.44 14.72
N GLY A 127 -1.22 -6.69 13.46
CA GLY A 127 -0.42 -7.45 12.50
C GLY A 127 -0.05 -6.68 11.23
N ALA A 128 -0.97 -5.88 10.68
CA ALA A 128 -0.85 -5.29 9.36
C ALA A 128 0.45 -4.50 9.13
N LYS A 129 0.96 -3.81 10.16
CA LYS A 129 2.20 -3.04 10.07
C LYS A 129 3.45 -3.88 9.78
N LEU A 130 3.41 -5.18 10.03
CA LEU A 130 4.51 -6.12 9.79
C LEU A 130 4.51 -6.69 8.37
N ASP A 131 3.40 -6.56 7.64
CA ASP A 131 3.27 -7.12 6.30
C ASP A 131 3.74 -6.12 5.24
N ASP A 132 4.52 -6.62 4.27
CA ASP A 132 4.97 -5.83 3.11
C ASP A 132 3.76 -5.38 2.27
N SER A 133 2.88 -6.33 1.95
CA SER A 133 1.57 -6.11 1.32
C SER A 133 0.47 -6.67 2.23
N PRO A 134 -0.15 -5.83 3.07
CA PRO A 134 -1.17 -6.28 4.01
C PRO A 134 -2.44 -6.77 3.34
N LEU A 135 -3.23 -7.59 4.06
CA LEU A 135 -4.57 -7.99 3.62
C LEU A 135 -5.44 -6.77 3.29
N TYR A 136 -6.21 -6.88 2.21
CA TYR A 136 -7.04 -5.80 1.70
C TYR A 136 -8.48 -6.26 1.50
N VAL A 137 -9.42 -5.66 2.23
CA VAL A 137 -10.85 -5.92 1.98
C VAL A 137 -11.23 -5.28 0.65
N PHE A 138 -11.76 -6.10 -0.23
CA PHE A 138 -12.26 -5.72 -1.55
C PHE A 138 -13.54 -6.54 -1.79
N ASP A 139 -14.63 -6.12 -1.15
CA ASP A 139 -15.86 -6.90 -1.11
C ASP A 139 -16.93 -6.28 -2.01
N ALA A 140 -17.45 -7.10 -2.93
CA ALA A 140 -18.48 -6.72 -3.89
C ALA A 140 -19.91 -7.08 -3.44
N ASP A 141 -20.02 -7.90 -2.39
CA ASP A 141 -21.28 -8.48 -1.94
C ASP A 141 -21.89 -7.64 -0.78
N PHE A 142 -21.19 -6.59 -0.33
CA PHE A 142 -21.71 -5.69 0.71
C PHE A 142 -23.02 -5.05 0.25
N GLY A 143 -24.01 -5.06 1.13
CA GLY A 143 -25.35 -4.61 0.81
C GLY A 143 -26.29 -5.70 0.28
N ASP A 144 -25.73 -6.79 -0.26
CA ASP A 144 -26.47 -7.91 -0.87
C ASP A 144 -26.53 -9.16 0.02
N ASP A 145 -25.90 -9.15 1.18
CA ASP A 145 -25.83 -10.27 2.15
C ASP A 145 -27.13 -10.55 2.93
N GLY A 146 -28.24 -9.96 2.48
CA GLY A 146 -29.58 -10.30 2.94
C GLY A 146 -29.96 -9.81 4.33
N LYS A 147 -29.10 -9.09 5.07
CA LYS A 147 -29.49 -8.25 6.25
C LYS A 147 -28.35 -7.50 6.92
N ILE A 148 -27.16 -8.09 7.06
CA ILE A 148 -26.16 -7.58 8.02
C ILE A 148 -25.53 -6.29 7.49
N THR A 149 -25.08 -6.28 6.23
CA THR A 149 -24.42 -5.12 5.63
C THR A 149 -25.35 -4.25 4.79
N LYS A 150 -26.59 -4.69 4.53
CA LYS A 150 -27.62 -3.90 3.82
C LYS A 150 -27.72 -2.43 4.27
N PRO A 151 -27.72 -2.10 5.58
CA PRO A 151 -27.79 -0.70 6.04
C PRO A 151 -26.56 0.16 5.68
N MET A 152 -25.48 -0.41 5.13
CA MET A 152 -24.36 0.37 4.62
C MET A 152 -24.75 1.15 3.35
N LEU A 153 -25.73 0.67 2.58
CA LEU A 153 -26.20 1.34 1.37
C LEU A 153 -26.94 2.65 1.68
N ASP A 154 -27.44 2.82 2.90
CA ASP A 154 -28.10 4.06 3.35
C ASP A 154 -27.10 5.19 3.66
N ASP A 155 -25.80 4.88 3.74
CA ASP A 155 -24.77 5.82 4.16
C ASP A 155 -24.14 6.63 3.01
N PHE A 156 -24.55 6.38 1.77
CA PHE A 156 -24.09 7.11 0.58
C PHE A 156 -25.16 7.17 -0.51
N THR A 157 -24.93 7.97 -1.54
CA THR A 157 -25.80 8.04 -2.72
C THR A 157 -24.94 8.09 -3.98
N ILE A 158 -25.45 7.57 -5.10
CA ILE A 158 -24.72 7.64 -6.36
C ILE A 158 -24.67 9.11 -6.85
N PRO A 159 -23.47 9.68 -7.06
CA PRO A 159 -23.32 11.05 -7.55
C PRO A 159 -24.04 11.26 -8.89
N ILE A 160 -24.52 12.50 -9.13
CA ILE A 160 -25.35 12.83 -10.30
C ILE A 160 -24.73 12.46 -11.65
N TYR A 161 -23.39 12.45 -11.73
CA TYR A 161 -22.64 12.12 -12.94
C TYR A 161 -22.69 10.63 -13.31
N PHE A 162 -22.98 9.75 -12.34
CA PHE A 162 -22.82 8.30 -12.50
C PHE A 162 -24.12 7.52 -12.26
N ARG A 163 -25.27 8.21 -12.32
CA ARG A 163 -26.59 7.58 -12.07
C ARG A 163 -27.10 6.75 -13.22
N GLU A 164 -26.59 6.99 -14.43
CA GLU A 164 -26.87 6.10 -15.56
C GLU A 164 -26.07 4.81 -15.38
N ASP A 165 -26.77 3.75 -15.03
CA ASP A 165 -26.19 2.41 -14.83
C ASP A 165 -26.82 1.44 -15.84
N LEU A 166 -26.27 1.37 -17.04
CA LEU A 166 -26.85 0.55 -18.12
C LEU A 166 -26.82 -0.96 -17.81
N TYR A 167 -25.92 -1.42 -16.93
CA TYR A 167 -25.90 -2.82 -16.50
C TYR A 167 -27.08 -3.21 -15.61
N GLN A 168 -27.83 -2.25 -15.06
CA GLN A 168 -29.06 -2.54 -14.31
C GLN A 168 -30.09 -3.31 -15.15
N TYR A 169 -30.11 -3.09 -16.48
CA TYR A 169 -31.02 -3.75 -17.41
C TYR A 169 -30.66 -5.21 -17.69
N ALA A 170 -29.45 -5.66 -17.33
CA ALA A 170 -29.09 -7.08 -17.38
C ALA A 170 -29.74 -7.90 -16.26
N GLY A 171 -30.32 -7.23 -15.25
CA GLY A 171 -30.91 -7.83 -14.06
C GLY A 171 -29.89 -8.08 -12.94
N GLU A 172 -30.30 -7.88 -11.69
CA GLU A 172 -29.40 -7.89 -10.53
C GLU A 172 -28.67 -9.23 -10.34
N GLU A 173 -29.31 -10.35 -10.68
CA GLU A 173 -28.71 -11.69 -10.57
C GLU A 173 -27.64 -11.96 -11.64
N LYS A 174 -27.78 -11.36 -12.83
CA LYS A 174 -26.95 -11.68 -14.01
C LYS A 174 -25.89 -10.64 -14.32
N ARG A 175 -26.06 -9.42 -13.82
CA ARG A 175 -25.08 -8.35 -14.02
C ARG A 175 -23.75 -8.71 -13.35
N PRO A 176 -22.61 -8.29 -13.93
CA PRO A 176 -21.33 -8.40 -13.23
C PRO A 176 -21.32 -7.60 -11.91
N PRO A 177 -20.46 -7.95 -10.94
CA PRO A 177 -20.24 -7.12 -9.76
C PRO A 177 -19.82 -5.70 -10.18
N TYR A 178 -20.37 -4.68 -9.50
CA TYR A 178 -20.30 -3.29 -9.97
C TYR A 178 -20.06 -2.26 -8.86
N ARG A 179 -20.07 -2.69 -7.59
CA ARG A 179 -19.79 -1.84 -6.43
C ARG A 179 -18.93 -2.60 -5.45
N TRP A 180 -18.01 -1.90 -4.81
CA TRP A 180 -17.11 -2.51 -3.84
C TRP A 180 -16.91 -1.58 -2.65
N VAL A 181 -16.81 -2.18 -1.46
CA VAL A 181 -16.26 -1.52 -0.28
C VAL A 181 -14.81 -1.94 -0.11
N LEU A 182 -13.94 -0.94 0.01
CA LEU A 182 -12.50 -1.13 0.04
C LEU A 182 -11.95 -0.66 1.39
N LEU A 183 -11.43 -1.58 2.20
CA LEU A 183 -10.85 -1.27 3.52
C LEU A 183 -9.44 -1.84 3.61
N GLY A 184 -8.46 -1.01 3.95
CA GLY A 184 -7.07 -1.45 4.01
C GLY A 184 -6.16 -0.52 4.81
N PRO A 185 -5.06 -1.06 5.36
CA PRO A 185 -4.01 -0.28 5.99
C PRO A 185 -3.10 0.37 4.93
N LYS A 186 -2.11 1.16 5.39
CA LYS A 186 -0.98 1.60 4.56
C LYS A 186 -0.35 0.41 3.81
N ARG A 187 0.22 0.67 2.63
CA ARG A 187 0.82 -0.32 1.69
C ARG A 187 -0.15 -1.28 0.99
N SER A 188 -1.37 -1.47 1.49
CA SER A 188 -2.39 -2.21 0.73
C SER A 188 -2.86 -1.44 -0.50
N GLY A 189 -3.30 -2.14 -1.55
CA GLY A 189 -3.80 -1.49 -2.76
C GLY A 189 -4.12 -2.47 -3.89
N SER A 190 -4.38 -1.92 -5.06
CA SER A 190 -4.66 -2.67 -6.30
C SER A 190 -3.53 -2.45 -7.31
N SER A 191 -3.04 -3.52 -7.93
CA SER A 191 -1.96 -3.47 -8.93
C SER A 191 -2.42 -2.81 -10.23
N MET A 192 -1.49 -2.47 -11.13
CA MET A 192 -1.82 -1.84 -12.42
C MET A 192 -2.75 -2.71 -13.28
N HIS A 193 -3.95 -2.22 -13.54
CA HIS A 193 -4.99 -2.89 -14.30
C HIS A 193 -5.81 -1.91 -15.17
N ILE A 194 -6.62 -2.48 -16.05
CA ILE A 194 -7.69 -1.79 -16.76
C ILE A 194 -8.97 -2.41 -16.24
N ASP A 195 -9.97 -1.59 -15.93
CA ASP A 195 -11.28 -2.09 -15.49
C ASP A 195 -11.88 -3.03 -16.54
N PRO A 196 -12.53 -4.13 -16.11
CA PRO A 196 -13.06 -5.14 -17.01
C PRO A 196 -14.16 -4.56 -17.91
N LEU A 197 -14.34 -5.17 -19.09
CA LEU A 197 -15.39 -4.81 -20.05
C LEU A 197 -15.38 -3.32 -20.47
N ALA A 198 -14.24 -2.64 -20.30
CA ALA A 198 -14.06 -1.22 -20.62
C ALA A 198 -15.05 -0.29 -19.89
N THR A 199 -15.50 -0.67 -18.69
CA THR A 199 -16.31 0.22 -17.85
C THR A 199 -15.46 1.38 -17.32
N SER A 200 -16.08 2.54 -17.14
CA SER A 200 -15.53 3.64 -16.34
C SER A 200 -15.84 3.42 -14.85
N ALA A 201 -15.03 3.99 -13.96
CA ALA A 201 -15.22 3.87 -12.52
C ALA A 201 -15.10 5.22 -11.80
N TRP A 202 -15.79 5.33 -10.67
CA TRP A 202 -15.63 6.42 -9.72
C TRP A 202 -15.24 5.84 -8.36
N ASN A 203 -14.29 6.50 -7.66
CA ASN A 203 -13.79 6.05 -6.36
C ASN A 203 -13.98 7.16 -5.30
N ALA A 204 -14.83 6.90 -4.31
CA ALA A 204 -15.08 7.82 -3.21
C ALA A 204 -14.20 7.48 -2.00
N VAL A 205 -13.14 8.27 -1.79
CA VAL A 205 -12.23 8.10 -0.64
C VAL A 205 -12.80 8.82 0.58
N LEU A 206 -13.37 8.04 1.52
CA LEU A 206 -14.00 8.56 2.74
C LEU A 206 -13.01 8.88 3.86
N SER A 207 -11.97 8.05 4.01
CA SER A 207 -10.95 8.19 5.07
C SER A 207 -9.60 7.70 4.56
N GLY A 208 -8.54 8.34 5.03
CA GLY A 208 -7.17 8.09 4.60
C GLY A 208 -6.82 8.74 3.25
N ARG A 209 -5.76 8.23 2.62
CA ARG A 209 -5.21 8.73 1.36
C ARG A 209 -4.89 7.57 0.42
N LYS A 210 -5.08 7.78 -0.88
CA LYS A 210 -4.69 6.83 -1.94
C LYS A 210 -3.74 7.51 -2.92
N ARG A 211 -2.65 6.86 -3.27
CA ARG A 211 -1.73 7.29 -4.33
C ARG A 211 -2.13 6.59 -5.63
N TRP A 212 -2.40 7.38 -6.67
CA TRP A 212 -2.81 6.88 -7.98
C TRP A 212 -1.74 7.15 -9.02
N VAL A 213 -1.59 6.24 -9.98
CA VAL A 213 -0.88 6.48 -11.23
C VAL A 213 -1.75 5.97 -12.36
N LEU A 214 -2.00 6.82 -13.35
CA LEU A 214 -2.81 6.51 -14.51
C LEU A 214 -1.97 6.65 -15.77
N PHE A 215 -2.21 5.77 -16.74
CA PHE A 215 -1.60 5.81 -18.06
C PHE A 215 -2.70 5.85 -19.13
N PRO A 216 -2.52 6.58 -20.24
CA PRO A 216 -3.49 6.58 -21.33
C PRO A 216 -3.73 5.16 -21.89
N PRO A 217 -4.96 4.88 -22.37
CA PRO A 217 -5.22 3.67 -23.14
C PRO A 217 -4.22 3.53 -24.30
N GLY A 218 -3.75 2.31 -24.56
CA GLY A 218 -2.75 2.04 -25.60
C GLY A 218 -1.29 2.17 -25.14
N THR A 219 -1.02 2.63 -23.91
CA THR A 219 0.34 2.60 -23.34
C THR A 219 0.88 1.16 -23.35
N ALA A 220 2.08 0.96 -23.89
CA ALA A 220 2.67 -0.36 -24.02
C ALA A 220 2.82 -1.05 -22.66
N LYS A 221 2.37 -2.32 -22.55
CA LYS A 221 2.44 -3.09 -21.30
C LYS A 221 3.85 -3.15 -20.71
N SER A 222 4.89 -3.15 -21.54
CA SER A 222 6.29 -3.15 -21.10
C SER A 222 6.72 -1.87 -20.38
N LEU A 223 6.00 -0.75 -20.57
CA LEU A 223 6.29 0.51 -19.89
C LEU A 223 5.60 0.59 -18.52
N VAL A 224 4.45 -0.07 -18.38
CA VAL A 224 3.59 0.04 -17.18
C VAL A 224 3.61 -1.19 -16.29
N LYS A 225 4.07 -2.34 -16.80
CA LYS A 225 4.27 -3.56 -16.02
C LYS A 225 5.77 -3.89 -15.94
N PRO A 226 6.26 -4.40 -14.81
CA PRO A 226 7.64 -4.83 -14.65
C PRO A 226 7.99 -5.96 -15.62
N GLU A 227 9.29 -6.08 -15.91
CA GLU A 227 9.81 -7.19 -16.70
C GLU A 227 9.46 -8.55 -16.07
N ARG A 228 9.34 -9.57 -16.92
CA ARG A 228 8.83 -10.91 -16.57
C ARG A 228 9.57 -11.62 -15.42
N TRP A 229 10.83 -11.25 -15.14
CA TRP A 229 11.58 -11.78 -14.00
C TRP A 229 11.25 -11.07 -12.67
N MET A 230 10.84 -9.80 -12.73
CA MET A 230 10.22 -9.06 -11.63
C MET A 230 8.74 -9.41 -11.47
N ALA A 231 8.08 -9.86 -12.54
CA ALA A 231 6.65 -10.25 -12.52
C ALA A 231 6.31 -11.39 -11.55
N LYS A 232 7.31 -12.16 -11.07
CA LYS A 232 7.10 -13.13 -9.98
C LYS A 232 6.88 -12.47 -8.61
N LYS A 233 7.28 -11.20 -8.46
CA LYS A 233 7.06 -10.35 -7.28
C LYS A 233 5.90 -9.38 -7.48
N ASP A 234 5.63 -8.97 -8.72
CA ASP A 234 4.58 -8.02 -9.14
C ASP A 234 3.11 -8.46 -8.94
N ARG A 235 2.82 -9.28 -7.94
CA ARG A 235 1.43 -9.59 -7.57
C ARG A 235 0.82 -8.49 -6.71
N GLU A 236 1.66 -7.75 -5.99
CA GLU A 236 1.23 -6.77 -5.00
C GLU A 236 1.34 -5.33 -5.50
N ALA A 237 0.39 -4.49 -5.14
CA ALA A 237 0.33 -3.10 -5.62
C ALA A 237 1.55 -2.26 -5.19
N ILE A 238 2.05 -2.48 -3.97
CA ILE A 238 3.16 -1.72 -3.40
C ILE A 238 4.49 -1.98 -4.12
N ASP A 239 4.70 -3.19 -4.65
CA ASP A 239 5.91 -3.56 -5.38
C ASP A 239 6.10 -2.70 -6.63
N TRP A 240 5.01 -2.31 -7.28
CA TRP A 240 5.06 -1.40 -8.42
C TRP A 240 5.66 -0.04 -8.05
N PHE A 241 5.24 0.53 -6.91
CA PHE A 241 5.77 1.81 -6.43
C PHE A 241 7.23 1.72 -5.97
N LEU A 242 7.61 0.61 -5.36
CA LEU A 242 8.97 0.41 -4.84
C LEU A 242 9.99 0.15 -5.95
N TYR A 243 9.63 -0.64 -6.96
CA TYR A 243 10.59 -1.20 -7.91
C TYR A 243 10.39 -0.74 -9.36
N HIS A 244 9.17 -0.37 -9.76
CA HIS A 244 8.85 -0.01 -11.16
C HIS A 244 8.68 1.49 -11.37
N TYR A 245 7.94 2.17 -10.49
CA TYR A 245 7.76 3.63 -10.52
C TYR A 245 9.10 4.36 -10.38
N LYS A 246 9.96 3.86 -9.50
CA LYS A 246 11.35 4.30 -9.43
C LYS A 246 12.14 3.65 -10.55
N GLN A 247 12.08 4.23 -11.75
CA GLN A 247 13.14 4.02 -12.74
C GLN A 247 14.44 4.57 -12.17
N ASN A 248 15.19 3.71 -11.49
CA ASN A 248 16.50 4.06 -10.99
C ASN A 248 17.42 4.23 -12.19
N PHE A 249 17.86 5.46 -12.44
CA PHE A 249 18.88 5.75 -13.44
C PHE A 249 20.21 6.00 -12.73
N VAL A 250 21.31 5.61 -13.39
CA VAL A 250 22.64 6.03 -13.01
C VAL A 250 23.05 7.14 -13.98
N SER A 251 23.28 8.33 -13.45
CA SER A 251 23.83 9.45 -14.22
C SER A 251 25.34 9.51 -14.02
N THR A 252 26.03 10.31 -14.84
CA THR A 252 27.45 10.63 -14.61
C THR A 252 27.68 11.16 -13.18
N THR A 253 26.75 11.95 -12.64
CA THR A 253 26.84 12.53 -11.29
C THR A 253 26.71 11.48 -10.18
N SER A 254 25.77 10.54 -10.31
CA SER A 254 25.55 9.51 -9.29
C SER A 254 26.48 8.29 -9.44
N PHE A 255 27.20 8.20 -10.57
CA PHE A 255 28.06 7.06 -10.90
C PHE A 255 29.07 6.69 -9.80
N PRO A 256 29.84 7.61 -9.19
CA PRO A 256 30.84 7.24 -8.17
C PRO A 256 30.25 6.45 -6.99
N ALA A 257 29.14 6.94 -6.44
CA ALA A 257 28.47 6.31 -5.30
C ALA A 257 27.87 4.95 -5.68
N VAL A 258 27.17 4.89 -6.82
CA VAL A 258 26.55 3.64 -7.30
C VAL A 258 27.62 2.60 -7.65
N TRP A 259 28.75 3.02 -8.22
CA TRP A 259 29.88 2.16 -8.53
C TRP A 259 30.46 1.53 -7.26
N LEU A 260 30.76 2.33 -6.24
CA LEU A 260 31.29 1.85 -4.96
C LEU A 260 30.36 0.83 -4.29
N ASP A 261 29.06 1.13 -4.16
CA ASP A 261 28.12 0.15 -3.62
C ASP A 261 28.09 -1.13 -4.48
N SER A 262 27.94 -0.98 -5.80
CA SER A 262 27.81 -2.11 -6.73
C SER A 262 29.03 -3.03 -6.71
N THR A 263 30.26 -2.50 -6.55
CA THR A 263 31.48 -3.33 -6.46
C THR A 263 31.40 -4.34 -5.32
N THR A 264 30.78 -3.96 -4.19
CA THR A 264 30.59 -4.83 -3.04
C THR A 264 29.30 -5.64 -3.18
N SER A 265 28.15 -5.02 -3.45
CA SER A 265 26.84 -5.67 -3.44
C SER A 265 26.62 -6.57 -4.65
N ARG A 266 27.17 -6.21 -5.82
CA ARG A 266 26.92 -6.85 -7.13
C ARG A 266 28.19 -7.06 -7.96
N THR A 267 29.30 -7.48 -7.34
CA THR A 267 30.64 -7.62 -7.94
C THR A 267 30.70 -8.24 -9.36
N LYS A 268 29.90 -9.29 -9.65
CA LYS A 268 29.86 -9.90 -10.99
C LYS A 268 29.27 -8.98 -12.06
N LEU A 269 28.23 -8.22 -11.70
CA LEU A 269 27.63 -7.21 -12.57
C LEU A 269 28.64 -6.08 -12.79
N SER A 270 29.27 -5.58 -11.72
CA SER A 270 30.28 -4.52 -11.80
C SER A 270 31.45 -4.89 -12.70
N ARG A 271 31.91 -6.14 -12.66
CA ARG A 271 32.96 -6.63 -13.57
C ARG A 271 32.54 -6.60 -15.04
N ARG A 272 31.30 -6.98 -15.34
CA ARG A 272 30.76 -6.86 -16.71
C ARG A 272 30.63 -5.39 -17.09
N TRP A 273 30.04 -4.59 -16.21
CA TRP A 273 29.80 -3.17 -16.42
C TRP A 273 31.09 -2.40 -16.71
N LEU A 274 32.16 -2.64 -15.95
CA LEU A 274 33.48 -2.05 -16.17
C LEU A 274 34.06 -2.34 -17.56
N ARG A 275 33.89 -3.57 -18.05
CA ARG A 275 34.37 -3.96 -19.39
C ARG A 275 33.64 -3.19 -20.49
N GLU A 276 32.33 -3.01 -20.35
CA GLU A 276 31.53 -2.23 -21.30
C GLU A 276 31.83 -0.72 -21.18
N LEU A 277 32.03 -0.19 -19.97
CA LEU A 277 32.38 1.22 -19.76
C LEU A 277 33.69 1.57 -20.45
N ARG A 278 34.67 0.65 -20.46
CA ARG A 278 35.96 0.87 -21.13
C ARG A 278 35.81 1.24 -22.60
N THR A 279 34.80 0.69 -23.29
CA THR A 279 34.57 0.93 -24.72
C THR A 279 33.53 2.02 -24.97
N VAL A 280 32.45 2.05 -24.19
CA VAL A 280 31.28 2.90 -24.45
C VAL A 280 31.35 4.25 -23.73
N ARG A 281 31.94 4.31 -22.53
CA ARG A 281 32.05 5.52 -21.69
C ARG A 281 33.40 5.57 -20.96
N PRO A 282 34.51 5.82 -21.68
CA PRO A 282 35.85 5.84 -21.09
C PRO A 282 36.00 6.84 -19.94
N ASP A 283 35.24 7.94 -19.96
CA ASP A 283 35.20 8.93 -18.88
C ASP A 283 34.72 8.33 -17.54
N LEU A 284 33.69 7.48 -17.56
CA LEU A 284 33.20 6.77 -16.38
C LEU A 284 34.12 5.61 -16.00
N TYR A 285 34.74 4.96 -16.98
CA TYR A 285 35.76 3.93 -16.74
C TYR A 285 36.93 4.50 -15.92
N GLU A 286 37.45 5.68 -16.28
CA GLU A 286 38.52 6.34 -15.53
C GLU A 286 38.09 6.73 -14.11
N ILE A 287 36.84 7.15 -13.91
CA ILE A 287 36.30 7.39 -12.56
C ILE A 287 36.30 6.09 -11.75
N ALA A 288 35.83 4.98 -12.34
CA ALA A 288 35.86 3.67 -11.67
C ALA A 288 37.29 3.22 -11.32
N GLN A 289 38.26 3.49 -12.19
CA GLN A 289 39.68 3.22 -11.94
C GLN A 289 40.23 4.05 -10.77
N LYS A 290 39.95 5.37 -10.75
CA LYS A 290 40.38 6.26 -9.65
C LYS A 290 39.82 5.81 -8.30
N LEU A 291 38.53 5.48 -8.25
CA LEU A 291 37.86 5.03 -7.03
C LEU A 291 38.42 3.69 -6.51
N ALA A 292 38.95 2.83 -7.37
CA ALA A 292 39.65 1.62 -6.93
C ALA A 292 41.04 1.94 -6.35
N GLY A 293 41.71 2.98 -6.85
CA GLY A 293 43.03 3.42 -6.40
C GLY A 293 43.01 4.17 -5.05
N GLU A 294 41.90 4.82 -4.68
CA GLU A 294 41.81 5.61 -3.44
C GLU A 294 41.80 4.77 -2.15
N GLY A 295 41.54 3.45 -2.22
CA GLY A 295 41.47 2.57 -1.05
C GLY A 295 42.78 1.91 -0.61
N ASP A 296 43.76 1.75 -1.50
CA ASP A 296 45.05 1.07 -1.21
C ASP A 296 46.18 1.41 -2.24
N GLY A 297 45.97 2.41 -3.10
CA GLY A 297 47.00 3.01 -3.96
C GLY A 297 47.65 2.13 -5.03
N ARG A 298 47.26 0.86 -5.21
CA ARG A 298 47.98 -0.08 -6.10
C ARG A 298 47.15 -1.00 -7.00
N LEU A 299 45.82 -1.03 -6.87
CA LEU A 299 44.97 -1.96 -7.62
C LEU A 299 44.14 -1.24 -8.69
N THR A 300 44.07 -1.80 -9.91
CA THR A 300 43.07 -1.39 -10.90
C THR A 300 41.68 -1.82 -10.44
N ALA A 301 40.64 -1.20 -10.99
CA ALA A 301 39.26 -1.58 -10.72
C ALA A 301 38.98 -3.07 -11.03
N GLU A 302 39.60 -3.62 -12.09
CA GLU A 302 39.53 -5.05 -12.38
C GLU A 302 40.18 -5.90 -11.29
N GLN A 303 41.38 -5.52 -10.84
CA GLN A 303 42.11 -6.25 -9.79
C GLN A 303 41.34 -6.23 -8.47
N HIS A 304 40.76 -5.08 -8.11
CA HIS A 304 39.91 -4.94 -6.92
C HIS A 304 38.69 -5.88 -6.99
N LEU A 305 37.99 -5.92 -8.12
CA LEU A 305 36.84 -6.81 -8.29
C LEU A 305 37.23 -8.30 -8.22
N GLU A 306 38.35 -8.68 -8.82
CA GLU A 306 38.86 -10.05 -8.75
C GLU A 306 39.25 -10.45 -7.32
N MET A 307 39.85 -9.53 -6.55
CA MET A 307 40.13 -9.74 -5.12
C MET A 307 38.84 -10.04 -4.34
N ILE A 308 37.79 -9.22 -4.49
CA ILE A 308 36.49 -9.43 -3.83
C ILE A 308 35.88 -10.79 -4.23
N LEU A 309 35.96 -11.16 -5.52
CA LEU A 309 35.45 -12.44 -5.99
C LEU A 309 36.24 -13.63 -5.42
N ALA A 310 37.56 -13.52 -5.32
CA ALA A 310 38.44 -14.53 -4.75
C ALA A 310 38.15 -14.74 -3.26
N GLU A 311 38.03 -13.67 -2.48
CA GLU A 311 37.66 -13.74 -1.06
C GLU A 311 36.31 -14.43 -0.84
N ARG A 312 35.31 -14.07 -1.65
CA ARG A 312 33.98 -14.69 -1.61
C ARG A 312 34.03 -16.18 -1.94
N LYS A 313 34.86 -16.57 -2.91
CA LYS A 313 35.07 -17.98 -3.26
C LYS A 313 35.72 -18.74 -2.11
N ALA A 314 36.77 -18.18 -1.50
CA ALA A 314 37.44 -18.77 -0.34
C ALA A 314 36.50 -18.97 0.85
N LYS A 315 35.73 -17.93 1.23
CA LYS A 315 34.71 -18.02 2.29
C LYS A 315 33.66 -19.10 2.00
N LYS A 316 33.26 -19.26 0.74
CA LYS A 316 32.29 -20.29 0.33
C LYS A 316 32.87 -21.70 0.42
N GLU A 317 34.14 -21.88 0.04
CA GLU A 317 34.85 -23.16 0.19
C GLU A 317 35.06 -23.53 1.66
N GLU A 318 35.44 -22.58 2.50
CA GLU A 318 35.59 -22.80 3.94
C GLU A 318 34.26 -23.22 4.58
N LYS A 319 33.16 -22.52 4.25
CA LYS A 319 31.81 -22.88 4.73
C LYS A 319 31.40 -24.29 4.28
N ARG A 320 31.78 -24.70 3.06
CA ARG A 320 31.56 -26.06 2.56
C ARG A 320 32.37 -27.09 3.33
N LYS A 321 33.64 -26.83 3.63
CA LYS A 321 34.51 -27.70 4.44
C LYS A 321 33.94 -27.88 5.85
N ARG A 322 33.60 -26.78 6.54
CA ARG A 322 32.97 -26.83 7.88
C ARG A 322 31.66 -27.62 7.88
N LYS A 323 30.83 -27.49 6.83
CA LYS A 323 29.57 -28.24 6.70
C LYS A 323 29.79 -29.74 6.47
N LYS A 324 30.86 -30.13 5.75
CA LYS A 324 31.24 -31.54 5.59
C LYS A 324 31.72 -32.14 6.92
N GLN A 325 32.61 -31.44 7.62
CA GLN A 325 33.15 -31.88 8.91
C GLN A 325 32.06 -32.09 9.96
N ARG A 326 31.12 -31.14 10.10
CA ARG A 326 29.94 -31.29 10.98
C ARG A 326 29.05 -32.48 10.63
N LYS A 327 28.94 -32.84 9.34
CA LYS A 327 28.17 -34.01 8.90
C LYS A 327 28.89 -35.32 9.26
N GLU A 328 30.21 -35.35 9.15
CA GLU A 328 31.04 -36.51 9.53
C GLU A 328 31.04 -36.71 11.05
N GLU A 329 31.20 -35.65 11.84
CA GLU A 329 31.09 -35.69 13.31
C GLU A 329 29.73 -36.21 13.78
N LYS A 330 28.64 -35.77 13.13
CA LYS A 330 27.29 -36.26 13.44
C LYS A 330 27.14 -37.74 13.10
N LYS A 331 27.66 -38.17 11.95
CA LYS A 331 27.61 -39.58 11.50
C LYS A 331 28.44 -40.52 12.37
N ASN A 332 29.53 -40.03 12.98
CA ASN A 332 30.31 -40.80 13.94
C ASN A 332 29.62 -40.88 15.31
N LYS A 333 28.97 -39.81 15.78
CA LYS A 333 28.15 -39.84 17.00
C LYS A 333 26.96 -40.81 16.90
N ASP A 334 26.33 -40.92 15.73
CA ASP A 334 25.21 -41.86 15.52
C ASP A 334 25.66 -43.33 15.39
N ARG A 335 26.98 -43.60 15.37
CA ARG A 335 27.60 -44.94 15.26
C ARG A 335 28.24 -45.44 16.56
N THR A 336 28.29 -44.61 17.58
CA THR A 336 28.79 -44.93 18.93
C THR A 336 27.61 -44.95 19.87
#